data_AF-A0A1Z9VF19-F1
#
_entry.id   AF-A0A1Z9VF19-F1
#
_cell.length_a   1.000
_cell.length_b   1.000
_cell.length_c   1.000
_cell.angle_alpha   90.00
_cell.angle_beta   90.00
_cell.angle_gamma   90.00
#
_symmetry.space_group_name_H-M   'P 1'
#
loop_
_entity.id
_entity.type
_entity.pdbx_description
1 polymer ?
#
loop_
_entity_poly.entity_id
_entity_poly.type
_entity_poly.pdbx_seq_one_letter_code
_entity_poly.pdbx_strand_id
1 'polypeptide(L)'
;MSSIYKRKRNGKKDGYVMYSIYAYDPLKNKKRYFNITLGKISPTLTWDDCLKQKKELDRVFDIKKGGKQEMQLNKAIKTYLKHKMIHFKTKPPKSTSIKLQNYHLDKFKEVIVKRYGFGIMMKHIDDNMLKWYYEIREKELKTSSLLVHKRIIDGFLTWVKE
;
A
#
# COMPACT_ATOMS: atom_id res chain seq x y z
N MET A 1 2.42 -6.98 -9.87
CA MET A 1 2.19 -8.42 -10.08
C MET A 1 3.47 -8.99 -10.65
N SER A 2 4.00 -10.05 -10.03
CA SER A 2 5.24 -10.73 -10.40
C SER A 2 4.93 -12.04 -11.15
N SER A 3 5.90 -12.53 -11.93
CA SER A 3 5.80 -13.80 -12.66
C SER A 3 7.11 -14.57 -12.59
N ILE A 4 7.07 -15.87 -12.89
CA ILE A 4 8.27 -16.65 -13.19
C ILE A 4 8.16 -17.26 -14.59
N TYR A 5 9.28 -17.40 -15.29
CA TYR A 5 9.32 -18.00 -16.62
C TYR A 5 10.66 -18.68 -16.90
N LYS A 6 10.66 -19.66 -17.82
CA LYS A 6 11.91 -20.26 -18.31
C LYS A 6 12.56 -19.33 -19.32
N ARG A 7 13.82 -18.94 -19.08
CA ARG A 7 14.60 -18.12 -20.01
C ARG A 7 14.81 -18.88 -21.32
N LYS A 8 14.60 -18.17 -22.43
CA LYS A 8 15.01 -18.64 -23.75
C LYS A 8 16.38 -18.07 -24.10
N ARG A 9 17.24 -18.90 -24.68
CA ARG A 9 18.51 -18.49 -25.28
C ARG A 9 18.55 -19.10 -26.69
N ASN A 10 18.77 -18.27 -27.70
CA ASN A 10 18.79 -18.68 -29.13
C ASN A 10 17.58 -19.54 -29.53
N GLY A 11 16.37 -19.13 -29.13
CA GLY A 11 15.11 -19.83 -29.46
C GLY A 11 14.81 -21.10 -28.64
N LYS A 12 15.76 -21.65 -27.89
CA LYS A 12 15.58 -22.85 -27.05
C LYS A 12 15.40 -22.50 -25.57
N LYS A 13 14.60 -23.28 -24.83
CA LYS A 13 14.42 -23.12 -23.37
C LYS A 13 15.70 -23.59 -22.66
N ASP A 14 16.39 -22.68 -21.98
CA ASP A 14 17.74 -22.89 -21.42
C ASP A 14 17.72 -23.52 -20.01
N GLY A 15 16.56 -24.00 -19.55
CA GLY A 15 16.39 -24.57 -18.20
C GLY A 15 16.46 -23.55 -17.05
N TYR A 16 17.05 -22.38 -17.25
CA TYR A 16 17.07 -21.29 -16.27
C TYR A 16 15.68 -20.71 -16.02
N VAL A 17 15.33 -20.52 -14.76
CA VAL A 17 14.08 -19.89 -14.31
C VAL A 17 14.38 -18.47 -13.86
N MET A 18 13.61 -17.53 -14.39
CA MET A 18 13.67 -16.12 -14.04
C MET A 18 12.43 -15.73 -13.25
N TYR A 19 12.63 -15.00 -12.17
CA TYR A 19 11.62 -14.19 -11.50
C TYR A 19 11.58 -12.81 -12.15
N SER A 20 10.38 -12.31 -12.43
CA SER A 20 10.17 -11.00 -13.04
C SER A 20 9.18 -10.19 -12.22
N ILE A 21 9.57 -8.95 -11.93
CA ILE A 21 8.74 -7.97 -11.25
C ILE A 21 8.91 -6.63 -11.95
N TYR A 22 7.88 -5.78 -11.91
CA TYR A 22 8.00 -4.42 -12.39
C TYR A 22 7.79 -3.42 -11.27
N ALA A 23 8.50 -2.29 -11.37
CA ALA A 23 8.20 -1.06 -10.66
C ALA A 23 7.80 0.02 -11.67
N TYR A 24 6.96 0.96 -11.23
CA TYR A 24 6.59 2.11 -12.05
C TYR A 24 7.67 3.19 -11.91
N ASP A 25 8.22 3.66 -13.03
CA ASP A 25 9.13 4.81 -13.05
C ASP A 25 8.29 6.08 -13.26
N PRO A 26 8.11 6.92 -12.23
CA PRO A 26 7.28 8.11 -12.32
C PRO A 26 7.89 9.20 -13.22
N LEU A 27 9.20 9.23 -13.40
CA LEU A 27 9.88 10.23 -14.24
C LEU A 27 9.72 9.94 -15.73
N LYS A 28 9.60 8.65 -16.09
CA LYS A 28 9.52 8.20 -17.49
C LYS A 28 8.13 7.70 -17.88
N ASN A 29 7.18 7.70 -16.95
CA ASN A 29 5.81 7.21 -17.13
C ASN A 29 5.75 5.79 -17.75
N LYS A 30 6.71 4.92 -17.37
CA LYS A 30 6.90 3.59 -17.97
C LYS A 30 7.16 2.53 -16.90
N LYS A 31 6.80 1.28 -17.19
CA LYS A 31 7.13 0.12 -16.35
C LYS A 31 8.59 -0.25 -16.55
N ARG A 32 9.34 -0.37 -15.46
CA ARG A 32 10.70 -0.92 -15.47
C ARG A 32 10.67 -2.33 -14.91
N TYR A 33 11.11 -3.29 -15.72
CA TYR A 33 11.13 -4.70 -15.35
C TYR A 33 12.49 -5.07 -14.75
N PHE A 34 12.45 -5.82 -13.66
CA PHE A 34 13.60 -6.39 -12.98
C PHE A 34 13.48 -7.91 -13.08
N ASN A 35 14.54 -8.54 -13.58
CA ASN A 35 14.61 -9.99 -13.70
C ASN A 35 15.69 -10.53 -12.78
N ILE A 36 15.33 -11.50 -11.95
CA ILE A 36 16.22 -12.18 -11.00
C ILE A 36 16.28 -13.65 -11.41
N THR A 37 17.47 -14.22 -11.49
CA THR A 37 17.63 -15.65 -11.78
C THR A 37 17.38 -16.45 -10.51
N LEU A 38 16.44 -17.40 -10.55
CA LEU A 38 16.16 -18.32 -9.44
C LEU A 38 17.10 -19.54 -9.45
N GLY A 39 17.50 -19.96 -10.65
CA GLY A 39 18.42 -21.08 -10.84
C GLY A 39 18.15 -21.84 -12.14
N LYS A 40 18.89 -22.93 -12.36
CA LYS A 40 18.72 -23.83 -13.51
C LYS A 40 18.00 -25.10 -13.07
N ILE A 41 16.93 -25.47 -13.78
CA ILE A 41 16.21 -26.71 -13.51
C ILE A 41 17.16 -27.89 -13.68
N SER A 42 17.22 -28.72 -12.65
CA SER A 42 18.07 -29.91 -12.55
C SER A 42 17.44 -30.87 -11.52
N PRO A 43 17.93 -32.11 -11.36
CA PRO A 43 17.40 -33.03 -10.36
C PRO A 43 17.39 -32.47 -8.92
N THR A 44 18.26 -31.52 -8.62
CA THR A 44 18.37 -30.86 -7.30
C THR A 44 17.59 -29.55 -7.18
N LEU A 45 17.05 -29.01 -8.28
CA LEU A 45 16.24 -27.79 -8.27
C LEU A 45 15.05 -27.95 -9.23
N THR A 46 13.88 -28.22 -8.66
CA THR A 46 12.65 -28.44 -9.42
C THR A 46 11.92 -27.13 -9.74
N TRP A 47 10.90 -27.22 -10.60
CA TRP A 47 10.00 -26.09 -10.86
C TRP A 47 9.21 -25.67 -9.61
N ASP A 48 8.83 -26.62 -8.77
CA ASP A 48 8.09 -26.36 -7.54
C ASP A 48 8.94 -25.63 -6.50
N ASP A 49 10.25 -25.93 -6.44
CA ASP A 49 11.19 -25.18 -5.62
C ASP A 49 11.30 -23.72 -6.09
N CYS A 50 11.32 -23.50 -7.41
CA CYS A 50 11.27 -22.15 -7.98
C CYS A 50 9.95 -21.43 -7.65
N LEU A 51 8.82 -22.14 -7.60
CA LEU A 51 7.53 -21.58 -7.16
C LEU A 51 7.54 -21.20 -5.67
N LYS A 52 8.20 -21.99 -4.81
CA LYS A 52 8.39 -21.65 -3.39
C LYS A 52 9.28 -20.41 -3.25
N GLN A 53 10.39 -20.35 -3.98
CA GLN A 53 11.27 -19.17 -4.00
C GLN A 53 10.55 -17.92 -4.53
N LYS A 54 9.67 -18.06 -5.53
CA LYS A 54 8.81 -16.96 -5.99
C LYS A 54 7.94 -16.42 -4.87
N LYS A 55 7.31 -17.29 -4.06
CA LYS A 55 6.46 -16.85 -2.94
C LYS A 55 7.27 -16.09 -1.89
N GLU A 56 8.47 -16.55 -1.58
CA GLU A 56 9.37 -15.85 -0.64
C GLU A 56 9.84 -14.51 -1.21
N LEU A 57 10.23 -14.46 -2.48
CA LEU A 57 10.58 -13.20 -3.16
C LEU A 57 9.38 -12.26 -3.24
N ASP A 58 8.18 -12.76 -3.51
CA ASP A 58 6.96 -11.95 -3.47
C ASP A 58 6.72 -11.38 -2.09
N ARG A 59 6.91 -12.14 -1.01
CA ARG A 59 6.86 -11.63 0.37
C ARG A 59 7.92 -10.57 0.60
N VAL A 60 9.18 -10.82 0.25
CA VAL A 60 10.29 -9.87 0.43
C VAL A 60 10.05 -8.58 -0.36
N PHE A 61 9.61 -8.69 -1.61
CA PHE A 61 9.28 -7.54 -2.43
C PHE A 61 7.99 -6.87 -2.02
N ASP A 62 7.01 -7.56 -1.44
CA ASP A 62 5.81 -6.92 -0.89
C ASP A 62 6.13 -6.20 0.44
N ILE A 63 7.02 -6.76 1.27
CA ILE A 63 7.59 -6.11 2.46
C ILE A 63 8.46 -4.90 2.05
N LYS A 64 9.22 -4.99 0.95
CA LYS A 64 10.05 -3.91 0.39
C LYS A 64 9.32 -2.94 -0.55
N LYS A 65 8.12 -3.28 -1.05
CA LYS A 65 7.27 -2.40 -1.91
C LYS A 65 6.60 -1.28 -1.15
N GLY A 66 6.93 -1.19 0.12
CA GLY A 66 6.93 0.05 0.85
C GLY A 66 6.15 -0.11 2.12
N GLY A 67 6.76 0.32 3.22
CA GLY A 67 6.07 0.50 4.48
C GLY A 67 4.79 1.31 4.29
N LYS A 68 3.94 1.38 5.30
CA LYS A 68 2.61 2.02 5.16
C LYS A 68 2.70 3.46 4.60
N GLN A 69 3.86 4.12 4.76
CA GLN A 69 4.24 5.41 4.16
C GLN A 69 4.31 5.45 2.62
N GLU A 70 4.61 4.36 1.93
CA GLU A 70 4.68 4.30 0.46
C GLU A 70 3.32 3.98 -0.19
N MET A 71 2.29 3.73 0.61
CA MET A 71 0.94 3.54 0.09
C MET A 71 0.35 4.87 -0.42
N GLN A 72 -0.36 4.81 -1.54
CA GLN A 72 -1.28 5.89 -1.92
C GLN A 72 -2.36 6.07 -0.86
N LEU A 73 -2.76 7.31 -0.58
CA LEU A 73 -3.72 7.66 0.48
C LEU A 73 -5.01 6.81 0.44
N ASN A 74 -5.61 6.64 -0.74
CA ASN A 74 -6.80 5.82 -0.91
C ASN A 74 -6.57 4.34 -0.53
N LYS A 75 -5.41 3.79 -0.91
CA LYS A 75 -5.05 2.41 -0.58
C LYS A 75 -4.73 2.26 0.91
N ALA A 76 -4.08 3.26 1.52
CA ALA A 76 -3.77 3.29 2.94
C ALA A 76 -5.06 3.29 3.78
N ILE A 77 -6.04 4.14 3.46
CA ILE A 77 -7.34 4.20 4.15
C ILE A 77 -8.09 2.87 4.07
N LYS A 78 -8.20 2.28 2.88
CA LYS A 78 -8.85 0.97 2.70
C LYS A 78 -8.18 -0.12 3.52
N THR A 79 -6.85 -0.10 3.60
CA THR A 79 -6.07 -1.06 4.37
C THR A 79 -6.26 -0.87 5.87
N TYR A 80 -6.24 0.38 6.35
CA TYR A 80 -6.47 0.74 7.75
C TYR A 80 -7.85 0.28 8.26
N LEU A 81 -8.90 0.51 7.47
CA LEU A 81 -10.27 0.11 7.84
C LEU A 81 -10.40 -1.42 7.95
N LYS A 82 -9.81 -2.17 7.01
CA LYS A 82 -9.74 -3.65 7.09
C LYS A 82 -8.97 -4.10 8.32
N HIS A 83 -7.84 -3.47 8.61
CA HIS A 83 -7.03 -3.74 9.80
C HIS A 83 -7.85 -3.55 11.09
N LYS A 84 -8.57 -2.42 11.22
CA LYS A 84 -9.45 -2.19 12.36
C LYS A 84 -10.50 -3.29 12.49
N MET A 85 -11.17 -3.70 11.40
CA MET A 85 -12.15 -4.80 11.45
C MET A 85 -11.56 -6.12 11.97
N ILE A 86 -10.33 -6.46 11.57
CA ILE A 86 -9.65 -7.71 11.99
C ILE A 86 -9.22 -7.66 13.46
N HIS A 87 -8.72 -6.53 13.94
CA HIS A 87 -8.25 -6.39 15.33
C HIS A 87 -9.37 -6.45 16.37
N PHE A 88 -10.63 -6.29 15.96
CA PHE A 88 -11.79 -6.35 16.86
C PHE A 88 -12.54 -7.69 16.84
N LYS A 89 -11.89 -8.80 16.44
CA LYS A 89 -12.53 -10.12 16.32
C LYS A 89 -13.32 -10.60 17.56
N THR A 90 -12.92 -10.19 18.77
CA THR A 90 -13.62 -10.55 20.02
C THR A 90 -14.77 -9.60 20.40
N LYS A 91 -14.77 -8.38 19.88
CA LYS A 91 -15.86 -7.39 20.05
C LYS A 91 -15.89 -6.44 18.85
N PRO A 92 -16.55 -6.83 17.74
CA PRO A 92 -16.55 -6.02 16.53
C PRO A 92 -17.09 -4.62 16.83
N PRO A 93 -16.51 -3.56 16.22
CA PRO A 93 -16.96 -2.22 16.45
C PRO A 93 -18.41 -2.10 15.98
N LYS A 94 -19.22 -1.35 16.72
CA LYS A 94 -20.59 -1.05 16.31
C LYS A 94 -20.59 -0.51 14.88
N SER A 95 -21.57 -0.90 14.08
CA SER A 95 -21.70 -0.45 12.68
C SER A 95 -21.68 1.09 12.56
N THR A 96 -22.22 1.79 13.55
CA THR A 96 -22.17 3.26 13.68
C THR A 96 -20.75 3.80 13.82
N SER A 97 -19.86 3.12 14.55
CA SER A 97 -18.45 3.49 14.69
C SER A 97 -17.69 3.33 13.37
N ILE A 98 -17.96 2.28 12.61
CA ILE A 98 -17.37 2.06 11.28
C ILE A 98 -17.82 3.16 10.31
N LYS A 99 -19.13 3.48 10.29
CA LYS A 99 -19.67 4.56 9.45
C LYS A 99 -19.02 5.91 9.79
N LEU A 100 -18.83 6.20 11.08
CA LEU A 100 -18.18 7.43 11.54
C LEU A 100 -16.72 7.51 11.08
N GLN A 101 -15.95 6.42 11.22
CA GLN A 101 -14.57 6.36 10.73
C GLN A 101 -14.48 6.55 9.23
N ASN A 102 -15.33 5.85 8.47
CA ASN A 102 -15.40 5.98 7.01
C ASN A 102 -15.67 7.44 6.61
N TYR A 103 -16.69 8.07 7.22
CA TYR A 103 -17.04 9.46 6.93
C TYR A 103 -15.84 10.41 7.09
N HIS A 104 -15.14 10.34 8.22
CA HIS A 104 -14.03 11.24 8.49
C HIS A 104 -12.82 10.97 7.59
N LEU A 105 -12.48 9.71 7.33
CA LEU A 105 -11.37 9.34 6.45
C LEU A 105 -11.66 9.66 4.99
N ASP A 106 -12.90 9.48 4.53
CA ASP A 106 -13.31 9.86 3.18
C ASP A 106 -13.26 11.37 2.99
N LYS A 107 -13.67 12.16 3.99
CA LYS A 107 -13.53 13.62 3.93
C LYS A 107 -12.07 14.08 3.92
N PHE A 108 -11.21 13.44 4.72
CA PHE A 108 -9.77 13.70 4.66
C PHE A 108 -9.20 13.42 3.26
N LYS A 109 -9.48 12.23 2.73
CA LYS A 109 -9.10 11.83 1.37
C LYS A 109 -9.56 12.83 0.32
N GLU A 110 -10.85 13.19 0.34
CA GLU A 110 -11.46 14.09 -0.65
C GLU A 110 -10.76 15.45 -0.69
N VAL A 111 -10.55 16.08 0.47
CA VAL A 111 -9.92 17.40 0.56
C VAL A 111 -8.46 17.37 0.14
N ILE A 112 -7.70 16.36 0.60
CA ILE A 112 -6.28 16.21 0.26
C ILE A 112 -6.12 15.93 -1.25
N VAL A 113 -6.89 14.99 -1.80
CA VAL A 113 -6.83 14.63 -3.22
C VAL A 113 -7.27 15.80 -4.12
N LYS A 114 -8.27 16.58 -3.71
CA LYS A 114 -8.70 17.76 -4.46
C LYS A 114 -7.58 18.78 -4.65
N ARG A 115 -6.67 18.91 -3.68
CA ARG A 115 -5.54 19.86 -3.75
C ARG A 115 -4.26 19.25 -4.32
N TYR A 116 -3.91 18.03 -3.93
CA TYR A 116 -2.60 17.43 -4.20
C TYR A 116 -2.64 16.27 -5.20
N GLY A 117 -3.82 15.90 -5.69
CA GLY A 117 -4.02 14.87 -6.72
C GLY A 117 -4.23 13.45 -6.17
N PHE A 118 -4.83 12.59 -7.01
CA PHE A 118 -5.20 11.21 -6.66
C PHE A 118 -4.00 10.29 -6.36
N GLY A 119 -2.81 10.65 -6.84
CA GLY A 119 -1.59 9.88 -6.67
C GLY A 119 -0.82 10.12 -5.38
N ILE A 120 -1.32 10.98 -4.47
CA ILE A 120 -0.61 11.32 -3.24
C ILE A 120 -0.32 10.07 -2.40
N MET A 121 0.94 9.94 -2.01
CA MET A 121 1.45 8.87 -1.14
C MET A 121 1.48 9.34 0.30
N MET A 122 1.36 8.42 1.25
CA MET A 122 1.34 8.75 2.67
C MET A 122 2.59 9.52 3.13
N LYS A 123 3.77 9.19 2.58
CA LYS A 123 5.05 9.87 2.89
C LYS A 123 5.09 11.34 2.46
N HIS A 124 4.20 11.77 1.57
CA HIS A 124 4.09 13.16 1.14
C HIS A 124 3.17 13.98 2.06
N ILE A 125 2.41 13.34 2.95
CA ILE A 125 1.55 14.04 3.90
C ILE A 125 2.41 14.50 5.07
N ASP A 126 2.82 15.75 5.03
CA ASP A 126 3.63 16.40 6.05
C ASP A 126 2.79 17.25 7.02
N ASP A 127 3.44 17.79 8.05
CA ASP A 127 2.78 18.58 9.10
C ASP A 127 2.19 19.90 8.54
N ASN A 128 2.76 20.46 7.48
CA ASN A 128 2.24 21.68 6.86
C ASN A 128 0.93 21.41 6.12
N MET A 129 0.84 20.29 5.39
CA MET A 129 -0.40 19.84 4.75
C MET A 129 -1.47 19.55 5.80
N LEU A 130 -1.11 18.92 6.91
CA LEU A 130 -2.04 18.61 8.00
C LEU A 130 -2.52 19.88 8.70
N LYS A 131 -1.63 20.84 8.97
CA LYS A 131 -1.99 22.14 9.54
C LYS A 131 -2.99 22.86 8.65
N TRP A 132 -2.69 23.01 7.37
CA TRP A 132 -3.59 23.58 6.38
C TRP A 132 -4.95 22.86 6.32
N TYR A 133 -4.93 21.53 6.35
CA TYR A 133 -6.15 20.73 6.34
C TYR A 133 -7.03 21.04 7.56
N TYR A 134 -6.44 21.10 8.75
CA TYR A 134 -7.19 21.36 9.97
C TYR A 134 -7.69 22.79 10.08
N GLU A 135 -6.98 23.78 9.54
CA GLU A 135 -7.49 25.17 9.44
C GLU A 135 -8.77 25.26 8.61
N ILE A 136 -8.90 24.46 7.54
CA ILE A 136 -10.14 24.34 6.77
C ILE A 136 -11.22 23.66 7.62
N ARG A 137 -10.89 22.54 8.27
CA ARG A 137 -11.88 21.78 9.05
C ARG A 137 -12.41 22.55 10.24
N GLU A 138 -11.61 23.42 10.85
CA GLU A 138 -11.99 24.26 11.98
C GLU A 138 -13.07 25.27 11.61
N LYS A 139 -13.05 25.79 10.37
CA LYS A 139 -14.11 26.67 9.85
C LYS A 139 -15.41 25.93 9.52
N GLU A 140 -15.33 24.63 9.21
CA GLU A 140 -16.49 23.83 8.78
C GLU A 140 -17.17 23.04 9.89
N LEU A 141 -16.46 22.74 10.98
CA LEU A 141 -16.94 21.83 12.02
C LEU A 141 -17.07 22.53 13.36
N LYS A 142 -18.12 22.16 14.12
CA LYS A 142 -18.20 22.47 15.54
C LYS A 142 -17.04 21.81 16.29
N THR A 143 -16.57 22.44 17.37
CA THR A 143 -15.42 22.00 18.17
C THR A 143 -15.47 20.53 18.55
N SER A 144 -16.62 20.03 19.03
CA SER A 144 -16.79 18.63 19.41
C SER A 144 -16.62 17.67 18.23
N SER A 145 -17.11 18.03 17.04
CA SER A 145 -16.95 17.25 15.82
C SER A 145 -15.51 17.29 15.32
N LEU A 146 -14.84 18.44 15.42
CA LEU A 146 -13.43 18.59 15.06
C LEU A 146 -12.52 17.71 15.93
N LEU A 147 -12.79 17.61 17.24
CA LEU A 147 -12.03 16.73 18.13
C LEU A 147 -12.15 15.26 17.75
N VAL A 148 -13.37 14.79 17.46
CA VAL A 148 -13.61 13.42 17.00
C VAL A 148 -12.90 13.17 15.67
N HIS A 149 -12.97 14.13 14.77
CA HIS A 149 -12.33 14.08 13.47
C HIS A 149 -10.80 13.97 13.59
N LYS A 150 -10.15 14.88 14.33
CA LYS A 150 -8.71 14.86 14.61
C LYS A 150 -8.26 13.51 15.16
N ARG A 151 -8.94 13.00 16.19
CA ARG A 151 -8.61 11.69 16.80
C ARG A 151 -8.63 10.54 15.79
N ILE A 152 -9.58 10.54 14.86
CA ILE A 152 -9.68 9.48 13.83
C ILE A 152 -8.54 9.60 12.81
N ILE A 153 -8.24 10.82 12.36
CA ILE A 153 -7.16 11.07 11.40
C ILE A 153 -5.80 10.77 12.04
N ASP A 154 -5.57 11.23 13.27
CA ASP A 154 -4.32 10.99 14.00
C ASP A 154 -4.12 9.48 14.24
N GLY A 155 -5.17 8.75 14.64
CA GLY A 155 -5.10 7.30 14.77
C GLY A 155 -4.78 6.57 13.46
N PHE A 156 -5.24 7.10 12.32
CA PHE A 156 -4.85 6.60 11.01
C PHE A 156 -3.40 6.92 10.67
N LEU A 157 -2.95 8.15 10.91
CA LEU A 157 -1.57 8.59 10.62
C LEU A 157 -0.54 7.88 11.50
N THR A 158 -0.84 7.67 12.78
CA THR A 158 0.00 6.88 13.70
C THR A 158 0.12 5.44 13.21
N TRP A 159 -1.01 4.80 12.84
CA TRP A 159 -0.96 3.46 12.26
C TRP A 159 -0.08 3.40 11.01
N VAL A 160 -0.03 4.45 10.18
CA VAL A 160 0.85 4.52 9.01
C VAL A 160 2.34 4.69 9.37
N LYS A 161 2.65 5.28 10.53
CA LYS A 161 4.02 5.47 11.02
C LYS A 161 4.58 4.22 11.73
N GLU A 162 3.72 3.43 12.36
CA GLU A 162 4.02 2.10 12.94
C GLU A 162 4.38 1.04 11.89
#